data_AF-A0AAW7WZX7-F1
#
_entry.id   AF-A0AAW7WZX7-F1
#
_cell.length_a   1.000
_cell.length_b   1.000
_cell.length_c   1.000
_cell.angle_alpha   90.00
_cell.angle_beta   90.00
_cell.angle_gamma   90.00
#
_symmetry.space_group_name_H-M   'P 1'
#
loop_
_entity.id
_entity.type
_entity.pdbx_description
1 polymer ?
#
loop_
_entity_poly.entity_id
_entity_poly.type
_entity_poly.pdbx_seq_one_letter_code
_entity_poly.pdbx_strand_id
1 'polypeptide(L)'
;MFDIIIQNLAQDWPLTVGFTLCGALLLKLTTVVLKLKAKSEHDEKLLVALSKELALLSSSTVGMGQRMVQLQAKLDELQSNQSEMNDSEAQFAYTQALRLLEQGADSSTVAANSGLSKSEIQLMQLVHGQRDTA
;
A
#
# COMPACT_ATOMS: atom_id res chain seq x y z
N MET A 1 -18.79 -74.53 -54.63
CA MET A 1 -18.44 -74.25 -53.22
C MET A 1 -17.62 -72.96 -53.10
N PHE A 2 -16.61 -72.72 -53.96
CA PHE A 2 -15.85 -71.45 -53.99
C PHE A 2 -16.68 -70.20 -54.40
N ASP A 3 -17.64 -70.31 -55.34
CA ASP A 3 -18.50 -69.17 -55.72
C ASP A 3 -19.44 -68.68 -54.61
N ILE A 4 -19.94 -69.59 -53.77
CA ILE A 4 -20.84 -69.26 -52.65
C ILE A 4 -20.08 -68.46 -51.58
N ILE A 5 -18.78 -68.75 -51.39
CA ILE A 5 -17.93 -68.03 -50.44
C ILE A 5 -17.63 -66.62 -50.95
N ILE A 6 -17.38 -66.45 -52.25
CA ILE A 6 -17.13 -65.13 -52.85
C ILE A 6 -18.40 -64.27 -52.84
N GLN A 7 -19.57 -64.86 -53.09
CA GLN A 7 -20.85 -64.14 -53.09
C GLN A 7 -21.32 -63.72 -51.69
N ASN A 8 -20.94 -64.48 -50.65
CA ASN A 8 -21.19 -64.11 -49.25
C ASN A 8 -20.23 -63.00 -48.76
N LEU A 9 -18.95 -63.02 -49.17
CA LEU A 9 -17.99 -61.95 -48.89
C LEU A 9 -18.34 -60.61 -49.56
N ALA A 10 -19.02 -60.65 -50.72
CA ALA A 10 -19.46 -59.47 -51.45
C ALA A 10 -20.75 -58.82 -50.92
N GLN A 11 -21.46 -59.46 -49.98
CA GLN A 11 -22.75 -58.96 -49.46
C GLN A 11 -22.59 -58.13 -48.17
N ASP A 12 -21.57 -58.42 -47.34
CA ASP A 12 -21.40 -57.84 -45.99
C ASP A 12 -20.47 -56.60 -45.90
N TRP A 13 -19.87 -56.20 -47.03
CA TRP A 13 -18.98 -55.02 -47.10
C TRP A 13 -19.63 -53.67 -46.72
N PRO A 14 -20.93 -53.37 -46.94
CA PRO A 14 -21.44 -52.04 -46.61
C PRO A 14 -21.71 -51.89 -45.10
N LEU A 15 -22.06 -52.98 -44.42
CA LEU A 15 -22.36 -52.95 -42.98
C LEU A 15 -21.08 -52.78 -42.16
N THR A 16 -20.02 -53.52 -42.48
CA THR A 16 -18.72 -53.45 -41.79
C THR A 16 -18.04 -52.09 -41.97
N VAL A 17 -18.11 -51.51 -43.18
CA VAL A 17 -17.60 -50.15 -43.45
C VAL A 17 -18.42 -49.10 -42.69
N GLY A 18 -19.74 -49.28 -42.57
CA GLY A 18 -20.59 -48.42 -41.75
C GLY A 18 -20.24 -48.45 -40.25
N PHE A 19 -20.04 -49.64 -39.67
CA PHE A 19 -19.68 -49.79 -38.26
C PHE A 19 -18.30 -49.19 -37.95
N THR A 20 -17.32 -49.37 -38.84
CA THR A 20 -15.97 -48.79 -38.66
C THR A 20 -15.97 -47.26 -38.79
N LEU A 21 -16.70 -46.70 -39.76
CA LEU A 21 -16.85 -45.26 -39.91
C LEU A 21 -17.59 -44.64 -38.71
N CYS A 22 -18.66 -45.28 -38.24
CA CYS A 22 -19.43 -44.84 -37.08
C CYS A 22 -18.59 -44.91 -35.79
N GLY A 23 -17.84 -45.99 -35.59
CA GLY A 23 -16.92 -46.13 -34.45
C GLY A 23 -15.82 -45.07 -34.45
N ALA A 24 -15.23 -44.78 -35.61
CA ALA A 24 -14.24 -43.71 -35.76
C ALA A 24 -14.83 -42.32 -35.47
N LEU A 25 -16.05 -42.05 -35.93
CA LEU A 25 -16.75 -40.78 -35.67
C LEU A 25 -17.05 -40.60 -34.17
N LEU A 26 -17.53 -41.66 -33.50
CA LEU A 26 -17.80 -41.65 -32.06
C LEU A 26 -16.53 -41.45 -31.23
N LEU A 27 -15.40 -42.06 -31.61
CA LEU A 27 -14.08 -41.87 -30.98
C LEU A 27 -13.56 -40.43 -31.15
N LYS A 28 -13.74 -39.83 -32.33
CA LYS A 28 -13.38 -38.42 -32.55
C LYS A 28 -14.27 -37.49 -31.74
N LEU A 29 -15.57 -37.76 -31.66
CA LEU A 29 -16.51 -36.97 -30.86
C LEU A 29 -16.14 -37.01 -29.36
N THR A 30 -15.87 -38.20 -28.83
CA THR A 30 -15.47 -38.38 -27.41
C THR A 30 -14.13 -37.71 -27.10
N THR A 31 -13.13 -37.83 -27.97
CA THR A 31 -11.83 -37.16 -27.76
C THR A 31 -11.94 -35.63 -27.81
N VAL A 32 -12.79 -35.08 -28.67
CA VAL A 32 -13.07 -33.63 -28.71
C VAL A 32 -13.76 -33.18 -27.43
N VAL A 33 -14.81 -33.88 -26.98
CA VAL A 33 -15.53 -33.54 -25.74
C VAL A 33 -14.61 -33.61 -24.51
N LEU A 34 -13.74 -34.61 -24.41
CA LEU A 34 -12.76 -34.72 -23.33
C LEU A 34 -11.73 -33.58 -23.35
N LYS A 35 -11.25 -33.18 -24.52
CA LYS A 35 -10.33 -32.04 -24.66
C LYS A 35 -11.00 -30.71 -24.31
N LEU A 36 -12.26 -30.51 -24.68
CA LEU A 36 -13.01 -29.31 -24.28
C LEU A 36 -13.21 -29.25 -22.76
N LYS A 37 -13.55 -30.38 -22.11
CA LYS A 37 -13.64 -30.45 -20.64
C LYS A 37 -12.31 -30.17 -19.96
N ALA A 38 -11.22 -30.77 -20.44
CA ALA A 38 -9.88 -30.54 -19.89
C ALA A 38 -9.40 -29.08 -20.04
N LYS A 39 -9.85 -28.40 -21.09
CA LYS A 39 -9.58 -26.96 -21.29
C LYS A 39 -10.36 -26.09 -20.32
N SER A 40 -11.61 -26.45 -20.03
CA SER A 40 -12.45 -25.73 -19.06
C SER A 40 -11.89 -25.79 -17.63
N GLU A 41 -11.25 -26.89 -17.25
CA GLU A 41 -10.63 -27.03 -15.91
C GLU A 41 -9.37 -26.18 -15.72
N HIS A 42 -8.71 -25.75 -16.80
CA HIS A 42 -7.55 -24.86 -16.69
C HIS A 42 -7.98 -23.40 -16.45
N ASP A 43 -9.09 -22.98 -17.04
CA ASP A 43 -9.59 -21.61 -16.91
C ASP A 43 -10.18 -21.37 -15.50
N GLU A 44 -10.86 -22.36 -14.91
CA GLU A 44 -11.39 -22.24 -13.54
C GLU A 44 -10.28 -22.12 -12.48
N LYS A 45 -9.19 -22.88 -12.62
CA LYS A 45 -8.06 -22.83 -11.67
C LYS A 45 -7.37 -21.47 -11.70
N LEU A 46 -7.26 -20.86 -12.87
CA LEU A 46 -6.64 -19.56 -13.04
C LEU A 46 -7.52 -18.45 -12.43
N LEU A 47 -8.84 -18.50 -12.62
CA LEU A 47 -9.77 -17.58 -11.96
C LEU A 47 -9.75 -17.70 -10.43
N VAL A 48 -9.69 -18.93 -9.91
CA VAL A 48 -9.60 -19.16 -8.46
C VAL A 48 -8.26 -18.64 -7.90
N ALA A 49 -7.15 -18.82 -8.62
CA ALA A 49 -5.86 -18.27 -8.22
C ALA A 49 -5.85 -16.73 -8.22
N LEU A 50 -6.33 -16.09 -9.29
CA LEU A 50 -6.41 -14.63 -9.39
C LEU A 50 -7.33 -14.02 -8.34
N SER A 51 -8.49 -14.64 -8.06
CA SER A 51 -9.40 -14.14 -7.03
C SER A 51 -8.79 -14.24 -5.63
N LYS A 52 -8.02 -15.29 -5.36
CA LYS A 52 -7.26 -15.45 -4.11
C LYS A 52 -6.16 -14.39 -4.00
N GLU A 53 -5.41 -14.13 -5.06
CA GLU A 53 -4.40 -13.05 -5.08
C GLU A 53 -5.03 -11.67 -4.86
N LEU A 54 -6.17 -11.38 -5.51
CA LEU A 54 -6.91 -10.14 -5.29
C LEU A 54 -7.42 -10.01 -3.85
N ALA A 55 -7.89 -11.09 -3.23
CA ALA A 55 -8.32 -11.07 -1.84
C ALA A 55 -7.15 -10.82 -0.86
N LEU A 56 -5.97 -11.39 -1.15
CA LEU A 56 -4.74 -11.12 -0.40
C LEU A 56 -4.25 -9.67 -0.62
N LEU A 57 -4.35 -9.15 -1.84
CA LEU A 57 -3.96 -7.77 -2.17
C LEU A 57 -4.92 -6.75 -1.53
N SER A 58 -6.23 -7.04 -1.56
CA SER A 58 -7.27 -6.25 -0.91
C SER A 58 -7.04 -6.18 0.60
N SER A 59 -6.85 -7.33 1.26
CA SER A 59 -6.63 -7.38 2.71
C SER A 59 -5.32 -6.71 3.14
N SER A 60 -4.26 -6.83 2.34
CA SER A 60 -2.98 -6.16 2.60
C SER A 60 -3.03 -4.64 2.41
N THR A 61 -3.74 -4.16 1.38
CA THR A 61 -3.91 -2.72 1.12
C THR A 61 -4.68 -2.04 2.26
N VAL A 62 -5.72 -2.69 2.80
CA VAL A 62 -6.47 -2.19 3.96
C VAL A 62 -5.58 -2.10 5.21
N GLY A 63 -4.77 -3.13 5.47
CA GLY A 63 -3.82 -3.13 6.59
C GLY A 63 -2.73 -2.06 6.47
N MET A 64 -2.22 -1.81 5.26
CA MET A 64 -1.27 -0.73 5.00
C MET A 64 -1.92 0.65 5.16
N GLY A 65 -3.16 0.83 4.74
CA GLY A 65 -3.92 2.07 4.96
C GLY A 65 -4.10 2.41 6.44
N GLN A 66 -4.47 1.43 7.26
CA GLN A 66 -4.59 1.62 8.72
C GLN A 66 -3.26 2.02 9.36
N ARG A 67 -2.14 1.42 8.93
CA ARG A 67 -0.81 1.80 9.42
C ARG A 67 -0.40 3.21 8.96
N MET A 68 -0.76 3.61 7.74
CA MET A 68 -0.52 4.97 7.24
C MET A 68 -1.28 6.00 8.06
N VAL A 69 -2.55 5.75 8.38
CA VAL A 69 -3.35 6.64 9.24
C VAL A 69 -2.74 6.75 10.65
N GLN A 70 -2.29 5.65 11.23
CA GLN A 70 -1.61 5.68 12.54
C GLN A 70 -0.28 6.44 12.50
N LEU A 71 0.49 6.30 11.42
CA LEU A 71 1.73 7.05 11.24
C LEU A 71 1.46 8.54 11.07
N GLN A 72 0.41 8.91 10.32
CA GLN A 72 0.01 10.30 10.16
C GLN A 72 -0.41 10.92 11.49
N ALA A 73 -1.24 10.22 12.28
CA ALA A 73 -1.62 10.68 13.61
C ALA A 73 -0.42 10.88 14.55
N LYS A 74 0.57 9.98 14.53
CA LYS A 74 1.81 10.14 15.29
C LYS A 74 2.66 11.30 14.82
N LEU A 75 2.73 11.54 13.51
CA LEU A 75 3.44 12.69 12.96
C LEU A 75 2.79 14.00 13.39
N ASP A 76 1.47 14.09 13.33
CA ASP A 76 0.72 15.27 13.77
C ASP A 76 0.93 15.54 15.27
N GLU A 77 0.89 14.49 16.10
CA GLU A 77 1.18 14.59 17.54
C GLU A 77 2.60 15.09 17.81
N LEU A 78 3.61 14.52 17.14
CA LEU A 78 5.00 14.94 17.28
C LEU A 78 5.20 16.39 16.83
N GLN A 79 4.56 16.80 15.74
CA GLN A 79 4.63 18.17 15.24
C GLN A 79 4.00 19.16 16.22
N SER A 80 2.85 18.80 16.81
CA SER A 80 2.21 19.60 17.86
C SER A 80 3.11 19.75 19.08
N ASN A 81 3.66 18.63 19.57
CA ASN A 81 4.55 18.64 20.73
C ASN A 81 5.82 19.45 20.48
N GLN A 82 6.38 19.38 19.27
CA GLN A 82 7.57 20.16 18.91
C GLN A 82 7.26 21.66 18.85
N SER A 83 6.07 22.04 18.36
CA SER A 83 5.63 23.43 18.38
C SER A 83 5.50 23.95 19.81
N GLU A 84 4.87 23.16 20.68
CA GLU A 84 4.63 23.53 22.08
C GLU A 84 5.94 23.61 22.89
N MET A 85 6.89 22.70 22.63
CA MET A 85 8.24 22.75 23.19
C MET A 85 9.02 23.98 22.73
N ASN A 86 8.99 24.30 21.44
CA ASN A 86 9.69 25.49 20.91
C ASN A 86 9.13 26.78 21.52
N ASP A 87 7.80 26.90 21.64
CA ASP A 87 7.17 28.07 22.26
C ASP A 87 7.52 28.20 23.74
N SER A 88 7.55 27.07 24.47
CA SER A 88 7.95 27.04 25.89
C SER A 88 9.42 27.41 26.08
N GLU A 89 10.32 26.91 25.24
CA GLU A 89 11.75 27.22 25.28
C GLU A 89 12.01 28.70 24.98
N ALA A 90 11.33 29.27 23.98
CA ALA A 90 11.40 30.69 23.66
C ALA A 90 10.89 31.57 24.82
N GLN A 91 9.77 31.22 25.46
CA GLN A 91 9.25 31.93 26.62
C GLN A 91 10.19 31.86 27.83
N PHE A 92 10.82 30.71 28.06
CA PHE A 92 11.80 30.52 29.13
C PHE A 92 13.05 31.38 28.89
N ALA A 93 13.62 31.34 27.68
CA ALA A 93 14.76 32.17 27.29
C ALA A 93 14.48 33.67 27.49
N TYR A 94 13.29 34.12 27.06
CA TYR A 94 12.86 35.51 27.24
C TYR A 94 12.71 35.91 28.71
N THR A 95 12.06 35.06 29.52
CA THR A 95 11.87 35.31 30.96
C THR A 95 13.21 35.35 31.70
N GLN A 96 14.14 34.46 31.32
CA GLN A 96 15.48 34.42 31.90
C GLN A 96 16.29 35.67 31.52
N ALA A 97 16.23 36.10 30.25
CA ALA A 97 16.86 37.33 29.80
C ALA A 97 16.32 38.56 30.56
N LEU A 98 15.01 38.64 30.73
CA LEU A 98 14.36 39.75 31.45
C LEU A 98 14.84 39.83 32.90
N ARG A 99 14.88 38.71 33.63
CA ARG A 99 15.36 38.68 35.02
C ARG A 99 16.82 39.13 35.15
N LEU A 100 17.68 38.76 34.21
CA LEU A 100 19.08 39.20 34.21
C LEU A 100 19.20 40.70 33.88
N LEU A 101 18.36 41.20 32.99
CA LEU A 101 18.25 42.63 32.67
C LEU A 101 17.83 43.45 33.89
N GLU A 102 16.79 43.01 34.60
CA GLU A 102 16.26 43.63 35.82
C GLU A 102 17.31 43.67 36.95
N GLN A 103 18.20 42.68 37.01
CA GLN A 103 19.33 42.64 37.94
C GLN A 103 20.48 43.59 37.54
N GLY A 104 20.35 44.33 36.42
CA GLY A 104 21.33 45.29 35.95
C GLY A 104 22.52 44.67 35.22
N ALA A 105 22.40 43.42 34.76
CA ALA A 105 23.46 42.79 33.98
C ALA A 105 23.61 43.46 32.60
N ASP A 106 24.86 43.59 32.14
CA ASP A 106 25.14 44.18 30.83
C ASP A 106 24.55 43.32 29.70
N SER A 107 24.03 44.00 28.67
CA SER A 107 23.39 43.41 27.50
C SER A 107 24.19 42.28 26.83
N SER A 108 25.52 42.39 26.84
CA SER A 108 26.41 41.35 26.29
C SER A 108 26.46 40.08 27.14
N THR A 109 26.38 40.24 28.47
CA THR A 109 26.40 39.13 29.43
C THR A 109 25.03 38.45 29.50
N VAL A 110 23.95 39.21 29.38
CA VAL A 110 22.59 38.64 29.31
C VAL A 110 22.43 37.77 28.07
N ALA A 111 22.82 38.26 26.88
CA ALA A 111 22.76 37.50 25.63
C ALA A 111 23.53 36.17 25.71
N ALA A 112 24.70 36.17 26.33
CA ALA A 112 25.51 34.95 26.51
C ALA A 112 24.88 33.91 27.45
N ASN A 113 24.01 34.33 28.38
CA ASN A 113 23.43 33.45 29.41
C ASN A 113 21.97 33.05 29.14
N SER A 114 21.27 33.73 28.23
CA SER A 114 19.85 33.51 27.94
C SER A 114 19.56 32.94 26.55
N GLY A 115 20.60 32.72 25.73
CA GLY A 115 20.45 32.11 24.40
C GLY A 115 19.88 33.04 23.33
N LEU A 116 19.62 34.31 23.66
CA LEU A 116 19.08 35.33 22.76
C LEU A 116 20.19 36.16 22.12
N SER A 117 19.94 36.70 20.91
CA SER A 117 20.91 37.54 20.24
C SER A 117 21.10 38.88 20.96
N LYS A 118 22.31 39.45 20.87
CA LYS A 118 22.60 40.79 21.44
C LYS A 118 21.61 41.86 20.94
N SER A 119 21.20 41.77 19.69
CA SER A 119 20.19 42.64 19.08
C SER A 119 18.80 42.51 19.73
N GLU A 120 18.36 41.30 20.08
CA GLU A 120 17.07 41.09 20.77
C GLU A 120 17.09 41.62 22.20
N ILE A 121 18.20 41.43 22.92
CA ILE A 121 18.38 41.99 24.27
C ILE A 121 18.35 43.53 24.24
N GLN A 122 19.01 44.13 23.24
CA GLN A 122 19.04 45.58 23.08
C GLN A 122 17.65 46.14 22.73
N LEU A 123 16.86 45.43 21.92
CA LEU A 123 15.45 45.73 21.68
C LEU A 123 14.61 45.62 22.95
N MET A 124 14.80 44.57 23.77
CA MET A 124 14.12 44.43 25.06
C MET A 124 14.42 45.58 26.02
N GLN A 125 15.67 46.04 26.09
CA GLN A 125 16.06 47.22 26.89
C GLN A 125 15.37 48.49 26.43
N LEU A 126 15.27 48.72 25.12
CA LEU A 126 14.58 49.89 24.57
C LEU A 126 13.08 49.85 24.87
N VAL A 127 12.43 48.70 24.69
CA VAL A 127 11.00 48.53 24.96
C VAL A 127 10.68 48.68 26.46
N HIS A 128 11.50 48.13 27.36
CA HIS A 128 11.30 48.28 28.80
C HIS A 128 11.66 49.69 29.30
N GLY A 129 12.74 50.29 28.80
CA GLY A 129 13.12 51.66 29.14
C GLY A 129 12.09 52.71 28.70
N GLN A 130 11.35 52.45 27.62
CA GLN A 130 10.18 53.26 27.23
C GLN A 130 8.95 53.05 28.13
N ARG A 131 8.88 51.91 28.83
CA ARG A 131 7.77 51.57 29.72
C ARG A 131 7.90 52.18 31.12
N ASP A 132 9.12 52.49 31.55
CA ASP A 132 9.42 53.18 32.82
C ASP A 132 9.40 54.73 32.71
N THR A 133 9.27 55.28 31.49
CA THR A 133 9.24 56.73 31.23
C THR A 133 7.83 57.28 30.92
N ALA A 134 6.79 56.46 31.12
CA ALA A 134 5.37 56.83 31.01
C ALA A 134 4.67 56.70 32.37
#